data_AF-A0A1Y4J6Y0-F1
#
_entry.id   AF-A0A1Y4J6Y0-F1
#
_cell.length_a   1.000
_cell.length_b   1.000
_cell.length_c   1.000
_cell.angle_alpha   90.00
_cell.angle_beta   90.00
_cell.angle_gamma   90.00
#
_symmetry.space_group_name_H-M   'P 1'
#
loop_
_entity.id
_entity.type
_entity.pdbx_description
1 polymer ?
#
loop_
_entity_poly.entity_id
_entity_poly.type
_entity_poly.pdbx_seq_one_letter_code
_entity_poly.pdbx_strand_id
1 'polypeptide(L)'
;MGFFKRLISIVLGIAAGAVAYKLLNDYNKSSHIEGEYVEVPTEPEQPAQAEPEKASREEPRPEPTVYPQRPDRGPNTNPVTLGAAEKPLDENGKLDPTRIASAEDFGDWDDLGCQG
;
A
#
# COMPACT_ATOMS: atom_id res chain seq x y z
N MET A 1 38.76 -45.27 -14.81
CA MET A 1 38.99 -43.82 -14.58
C MET A 1 37.79 -42.90 -14.85
N GLY A 2 36.74 -43.32 -15.59
CA GLY A 2 35.59 -42.44 -15.91
C GLY A 2 34.61 -42.16 -14.76
N PHE A 3 34.41 -43.12 -13.85
CA PHE A 3 33.46 -42.98 -12.75
C PHE A 3 33.88 -41.94 -11.70
N PHE A 4 35.17 -41.84 -11.37
CA PHE A 4 35.68 -40.83 -10.43
C PHE A 4 35.49 -39.39 -10.95
N LYS A 5 35.65 -39.15 -12.26
CA LYS A 5 35.41 -37.83 -12.86
C LYS A 5 33.93 -37.42 -12.80
N ARG A 6 33.01 -38.38 -12.97
CA ARG A 6 31.57 -38.15 -12.83
C ARG A 6 31.15 -37.85 -11.39
N LEU A 7 31.78 -38.50 -10.41
CA LEU A 7 31.54 -38.21 -8.99
C LEU A 7 32.00 -36.79 -8.61
N ILE A 8 33.17 -36.36 -9.11
CA ILE A 8 33.67 -35.00 -8.87
C ILE A 8 32.72 -33.94 -9.47
N SER A 9 32.19 -34.16 -10.69
CA SER A 9 31.24 -33.21 -11.30
C SER A 9 29.90 -33.14 -10.57
N ILE A 10 29.41 -34.26 -10.03
CA ILE A 10 28.15 -34.28 -9.26
C ILE A 10 28.33 -33.50 -7.96
N VAL A 11 29.45 -33.68 -7.25
CA VAL A 11 29.74 -32.95 -6.01
C VAL A 11 29.87 -31.45 -6.25
N LEU A 12 30.54 -31.04 -7.34
CA LEU A 12 30.63 -29.63 -7.75
C LEU A 12 29.26 -29.01 -8.05
N GLY A 13 28.37 -29.75 -8.72
CA GLY A 13 27.01 -29.29 -9.00
C GLY A 13 26.18 -29.09 -7.73
N ILE A 14 26.25 -30.03 -6.78
CA ILE A 14 25.54 -29.92 -5.50
C ILE A 14 26.08 -28.74 -4.67
N ALA A 15 27.40 -28.54 -4.64
CA ALA A 15 28.01 -27.43 -3.91
C ALA A 15 27.59 -26.06 -4.49
N ALA A 16 27.58 -25.91 -5.82
CA ALA A 16 27.12 -24.68 -6.46
C ALA A 16 25.64 -24.40 -6.20
N GLY A 17 24.79 -25.44 -6.23
CA GLY A 17 23.37 -25.33 -5.90
C GLY A 17 23.12 -24.90 -4.46
N ALA A 18 23.87 -25.44 -3.50
CA ALA A 18 23.76 -25.06 -2.09
C ALA A 18 24.15 -23.59 -1.83
N VAL A 19 25.19 -23.11 -2.51
CA VAL A 19 25.63 -21.71 -2.42
C VAL A 19 24.57 -20.77 -3.02
N ALA A 20 24.03 -21.10 -4.19
CA ALA A 20 22.96 -20.32 -4.81
C ALA A 20 21.68 -20.29 -3.94
N TYR A 21 21.30 -21.43 -3.36
CA TYR A 21 20.15 -21.52 -2.44
C TYR A 21 20.36 -20.66 -1.19
N LYS A 22 21.56 -20.68 -0.60
CA LYS A 22 21.89 -19.85 0.56
C LYS A 22 21.83 -18.36 0.24
N LEU A 23 22.43 -17.94 -0.88
CA LEU A 23 22.36 -16.55 -1.33
C LEU A 23 20.91 -16.12 -1.54
N LEU A 24 20.11 -16.92 -2.27
CA LEU A 24 18.70 -16.59 -2.52
C LEU A 24 17.89 -16.51 -1.22
N ASN A 25 18.12 -17.43 -0.29
CA ASN A 25 17.48 -17.37 1.03
C ASN A 25 17.90 -16.12 1.81
N ASP A 26 19.17 -15.71 1.73
CA ASP A 26 19.67 -14.56 2.48
C ASP A 26 19.18 -13.25 1.85
N TYR A 27 19.13 -13.16 0.51
CA TYR A 27 18.50 -12.03 -0.20
C TYR A 27 17.01 -11.88 0.13
N ASN A 28 16.26 -12.99 0.15
CA ASN A 28 14.82 -12.98 0.49
C ASN A 28 14.57 -12.66 1.97
N LYS A 29 15.55 -12.89 2.85
CA LYS A 29 15.50 -12.46 4.25
C LYS A 29 15.94 -11.01 4.43
N SER A 30 16.84 -10.51 3.60
CA SER A 30 17.36 -9.14 3.68
C SER A 30 16.52 -8.12 2.94
N SER A 31 15.52 -8.52 2.14
CA SER A 31 14.59 -7.62 1.47
C SER A 31 13.56 -6.97 2.42
N HIS A 32 13.84 -6.90 3.71
CA HIS A 32 13.12 -5.99 4.59
C HIS A 32 13.59 -4.57 4.30
N ILE A 33 12.67 -3.75 3.82
CA ILE A 33 12.85 -2.31 3.70
C ILE A 33 13.15 -1.80 5.12
N GLU A 34 14.38 -1.38 5.41
CA GLU A 34 14.71 -0.56 6.58
C GLU A 34 14.11 0.85 6.37
N GLY A 35 12.79 0.90 6.26
CA GLY A 35 12.02 2.09 6.47
C GLY A 35 11.71 2.12 7.96
N GLU A 36 12.02 3.24 8.61
CA GLU A 36 11.48 3.54 9.92
C GLU A 36 9.95 3.43 9.84
N TYR A 37 9.41 2.31 10.33
CA TYR A 37 7.98 2.16 10.53
C TYR A 37 7.62 3.09 11.69
N VAL A 38 7.05 4.24 11.36
CA VAL A 38 6.27 5.01 12.32
C VAL A 38 5.06 4.16 12.67
N GLU A 39 5.10 3.53 13.84
CA GLU A 39 3.98 2.80 14.42
C GLU A 39 2.83 3.79 14.64
N VAL A 40 1.84 3.76 13.75
CA VAL A 40 0.55 4.40 13.98
C VAL A 40 -0.21 3.48 14.95
N PRO A 41 -0.69 3.95 16.12
CA PRO A 41 -1.41 3.10 17.06
C PRO A 41 -2.63 2.45 16.40
N THR A 42 -2.63 1.12 16.30
CA THR A 42 -3.80 0.33 15.93
C THR A 42 -4.78 0.29 17.10
N GLU A 43 -5.93 0.94 16.91
CA GLU A 43 -7.10 0.77 17.76
C GLU A 43 -7.68 -0.64 17.51
N PRO A 44 -8.03 -1.42 18.55
CA PRO A 44 -8.48 -2.80 18.38
C PRO A 44 -9.89 -2.87 17.77
N GLU A 45 -10.01 -3.58 16.65
CA GLU A 45 -11.30 -4.04 16.12
C GLU A 45 -11.88 -5.17 17.01
N GLN A 46 -13.18 -5.10 17.32
CA GLN A 46 -13.99 -6.25 17.71
C GLN A 46 -15.39 -6.18 17.08
N PRO A 47 -16.10 -7.32 16.92
CA PRO A 47 -16.61 -7.75 15.63
C PRO A 47 -18.13 -7.68 15.51
N ALA A 48 -18.56 -7.80 14.25
CA ALA A 48 -19.84 -8.23 13.70
C ALA A 48 -21.03 -8.59 14.64
N GLN A 49 -22.20 -8.11 14.17
CA GLN A 49 -23.54 -8.72 14.18
C GLN A 49 -24.53 -8.43 15.33
N ALA A 50 -25.64 -7.84 14.87
CA ALA A 50 -27.05 -8.07 15.23
C ALA A 50 -27.59 -7.54 16.57
N GLU A 51 -28.53 -6.60 16.43
CA GLU A 51 -29.58 -6.17 17.36
C GLU A 51 -30.25 -7.34 18.10
N PRO A 52 -30.73 -7.16 19.36
CA PRO A 52 -31.96 -6.39 19.57
C PRO A 52 -32.01 -5.47 20.81
N GLU A 53 -32.86 -4.44 20.68
CA GLU A 53 -33.58 -3.64 21.70
C GLU A 53 -33.20 -3.65 23.20
N LYS A 54 -33.18 -2.41 23.74
CA LYS A 54 -33.36 -1.94 25.13
C LYS A 54 -32.22 -2.19 26.14
N ALA A 55 -31.50 -1.13 26.45
CA ALA A 55 -31.64 -0.42 27.73
C ALA A 55 -30.73 0.83 27.80
N SER A 56 -31.35 1.94 28.17
CA SER A 56 -30.77 3.23 28.57
C SER A 56 -29.39 3.19 29.21
N ARG A 57 -28.42 3.89 28.59
CA ARG A 57 -27.42 4.70 29.31
C ARG A 57 -26.83 5.73 28.34
N GLU A 58 -27.07 7.00 28.61
CA GLU A 58 -26.46 8.11 27.85
C GLU A 58 -24.96 8.11 28.18
N GLU A 59 -24.15 7.58 27.26
CA GLU A 59 -22.69 7.73 27.31
C GLU A 59 -22.33 9.19 27.00
N PRO A 60 -21.34 9.77 27.71
CA PRO A 60 -20.89 11.13 27.45
C PRO A 60 -20.36 11.18 26.02
N ARG A 61 -20.99 12.01 25.18
CA ARG A 61 -20.47 12.35 23.86
C ARG A 61 -19.04 12.88 24.04
N PRO A 62 -18.03 12.37 23.32
CA PRO A 62 -16.70 12.96 23.38
C PRO A 62 -16.80 14.43 22.96
N GLU A 63 -16.23 15.33 23.76
CA GLU A 63 -16.14 16.74 23.40
C GLU A 63 -15.42 16.88 22.05
N PRO A 64 -15.87 17.78 21.16
CA PRO A 64 -15.19 17.97 19.88
C PRO A 64 -13.74 18.38 20.16
N THR A 65 -12.81 17.61 19.63
CA THR A 65 -11.38 17.90 19.74
C THR A 65 -11.12 19.25 19.08
N VAL A 66 -10.83 20.27 19.88
CA VAL A 66 -10.49 21.60 19.39
C VAL A 66 -9.05 21.56 18.91
N TYR A 67 -8.86 21.31 17.62
CA TYR A 67 -7.56 21.51 16.98
C TYR A 67 -7.18 23.00 17.08
N PRO A 68 -5.90 23.33 17.35
CA PRO A 68 -5.45 24.70 17.19
C PRO A 68 -5.73 25.12 15.75
N GLN A 69 -6.55 26.17 15.58
CA GLN A 69 -6.83 26.71 14.26
C GLN A 69 -5.49 27.06 13.62
N ARG A 70 -5.21 26.44 12.46
CA ARG A 70 -4.03 26.81 11.67
C ARG A 70 -4.14 28.32 11.43
N PRO A 71 -3.07 29.11 11.64
CA PRO A 71 -3.11 30.54 11.37
C PRO A 71 -3.63 30.75 9.95
N ASP A 72 -4.55 31.70 9.79
CA ASP A 72 -5.11 32.05 8.48
C ASP A 72 -3.95 32.48 7.57
N ARG A 73 -3.56 31.58 6.65
CA ARG A 73 -2.44 31.81 5.74
C ARG A 73 -2.86 32.65 4.52
N GLY A 74 -4.07 33.23 4.55
CA GLY A 74 -4.67 33.84 3.38
C GLY A 74 -5.01 32.80 2.30
N PRO A 75 -5.53 33.23 1.15
CA PRO A 75 -5.72 32.33 0.03
C PRO A 75 -4.38 31.74 -0.41
N ASN A 76 -4.38 30.48 -0.85
CA ASN A 76 -3.21 29.87 -1.47
C ASN A 76 -2.72 30.80 -2.60
N THR A 77 -1.47 31.26 -2.51
CA THR A 77 -0.87 32.17 -3.49
C THR A 77 -0.84 31.56 -4.89
N ASN A 78 -0.86 30.22 -4.98
CA ASN A 78 -1.10 29.51 -6.22
C ASN A 78 -2.62 29.33 -6.43
N PRO A 79 -3.29 30.16 -7.25
CA PRO A 79 -4.70 29.95 -7.54
C PRO A 79 -4.85 28.60 -8.24
N VAL A 80 -5.66 27.71 -7.67
CA VAL A 80 -6.03 26.46 -8.36
C VAL A 80 -6.99 26.84 -9.48
N THR A 81 -6.44 27.10 -10.66
CA THR A 81 -7.19 27.53 -11.85
C THR A 81 -8.08 26.42 -12.41
N LEU A 82 -7.70 25.16 -12.20
CA LEU A 82 -8.40 24.00 -12.73
C LEU A 82 -9.62 23.57 -11.90
N GLY A 83 -9.85 24.18 -10.73
CA GLY A 83 -10.90 23.75 -9.81
C GLY A 83 -10.76 22.27 -9.39
N ALA A 84 -11.74 21.76 -8.65
CA ALA A 84 -11.88 20.31 -8.52
C ALA A 84 -12.60 19.80 -9.78
N ALA A 85 -12.07 18.74 -10.39
CA ALA A 85 -12.77 18.07 -11.50
C ALA A 85 -14.17 17.61 -11.05
N GLU A 86 -15.14 17.69 -11.96
CA GLU A 86 -16.48 17.18 -11.68
C GLU A 86 -16.42 15.68 -11.37
N LYS A 87 -17.10 15.31 -10.30
CA LYS A 87 -17.15 13.93 -9.84
C LYS A 87 -17.87 13.08 -10.89
N PRO A 88 -17.27 11.98 -11.41
CA PRO A 88 -17.93 11.13 -12.38
C PRO A 88 -19.01 10.31 -11.68
N LEU A 89 -20.27 10.66 -11.92
CA LEU A 89 -21.43 9.98 -11.37
C LEU A 89 -22.12 9.10 -12.42
N ASP A 90 -22.66 7.98 -11.97
CA ASP A 90 -23.52 7.09 -12.75
C ASP A 90 -24.97 7.61 -12.80
N GLU A 91 -25.84 6.88 -13.49
CA GLU A 91 -27.28 7.18 -13.58
C GLU A 91 -28.01 7.20 -12.22
N ASN A 92 -27.42 6.60 -11.19
CA ASN A 92 -27.95 6.53 -9.83
C ASN A 92 -27.35 7.61 -8.90
N GLY A 93 -26.48 8.48 -9.41
CA GLY A 93 -25.77 9.48 -8.63
C GLY A 93 -24.65 8.92 -7.74
N LYS A 94 -24.24 7.66 -7.93
CA LYS A 94 -23.07 7.03 -7.29
C LYS A 94 -21.83 7.30 -8.13
N LEU A 95 -20.65 7.15 -7.52
CA LEU A 95 -19.39 7.21 -8.25
C LEU A 95 -19.33 6.13 -9.31
N ASP A 96 -19.07 6.52 -10.55
CA ASP A 96 -18.76 5.58 -11.61
C ASP A 96 -17.25 5.31 -11.62
N PRO A 97 -16.79 4.14 -11.13
CA PRO A 97 -15.37 3.82 -11.06
C PRO A 97 -14.71 3.76 -12.44
N THR A 98 -15.48 3.53 -13.50
CA THR A 98 -14.94 3.41 -14.87
C THR A 98 -14.60 4.77 -15.49
N ARG A 99 -15.08 5.87 -14.89
CA ARG A 99 -14.91 7.24 -15.37
C ARG A 99 -14.01 8.10 -14.47
N ILE A 100 -13.36 7.49 -13.47
CA ILE A 100 -12.45 8.18 -12.55
C ILE A 100 -11.14 8.58 -13.25
N ALA A 101 -10.65 7.74 -14.14
CA ALA A 101 -9.46 7.98 -14.95
C ALA A 101 -9.63 7.27 -16.29
N SER A 102 -9.17 7.90 -17.36
CA SER A 102 -9.12 7.30 -18.68
C SER A 102 -7.70 6.76 -18.97
N ALA A 103 -7.55 5.90 -19.97
CA ALA A 103 -6.24 5.36 -20.32
C ALA A 103 -5.25 6.48 -20.72
N GLU A 104 -5.77 7.57 -21.28
CA GLU A 104 -5.02 8.75 -21.69
C GLU A 104 -4.52 9.61 -20.51
N ASP A 105 -5.13 9.47 -19.33
CA ASP A 105 -4.64 10.12 -18.10
C ASP A 105 -3.33 9.50 -17.59
N PHE A 106 -3.04 8.26 -18.01
CA PHE A 106 -1.78 7.58 -17.70
C PHE A 106 -0.84 7.71 -18.90
N GLY A 107 0.34 8.31 -18.68
CA GLY A 107 1.40 8.33 -19.69
C GLY A 107 1.85 6.91 -20.05
N ASP A 108 2.48 6.77 -21.22
CA ASP A 108 3.06 5.49 -21.63
C ASP A 108 4.18 5.10 -20.66
N TRP A 109 4.04 3.94 -20.04
CA TRP A 109 4.98 3.41 -19.06
C TRP A 109 6.35 3.11 -19.66
N ASP A 110 6.38 2.71 -20.94
CA ASP A 110 7.62 2.47 -21.68
C ASP A 110 8.38 3.78 -21.90
N ASP A 111 7.67 4.86 -22.22
CA ASP A 111 8.26 6.20 -22.41
C ASP A 111 8.73 6.83 -21.08
N LEU A 112 8.08 6.47 -19.96
CA LEU A 112 8.46 6.91 -18.62
C LEU A 112 9.62 6.09 -18.03
N GLY A 113 10.11 5.07 -18.74
CA GLY A 113 11.23 4.24 -18.32
C GLY A 113 10.95 3.39 -17.08
N CYS A 114 9.67 3.16 -16.76
CA CYS A 114 9.27 2.33 -15.64
C CYS A 114 9.34 0.85 -16.04
N GLN A 115 10.44 0.20 -15.71
CA GLN A 115 10.59 -1.26 -15.90
C GLN A 115 10.07 -2.00 -14.66
N GLY A 116 9.09 -2.88 -14.87
CA GLY A 116 8.51 -3.75 -13.85
C GLY A 116 9.43 -4.87 -13.40
#